data_AF-A0A318CIF4-F1
#
_entry.id   AF-A0A318CIF4-F1
#
_cell.length_a   1.000
_cell.length_b   1.000
_cell.length_c   1.000
_cell.angle_alpha   90.00
_cell.angle_beta   90.00
_cell.angle_gamma   90.00
#
_symmetry.space_group_name_H-M   'P 1'
#
loop_
_entity.id
_entity.type
_entity.pdbx_description
1 polymer ?
#
loop_
_entity_poly.entity_id
_entity_poly.type
_entity_poly.pdbx_seq_one_letter_code
_entity_poly.pdbx_strand_id
1 'polypeptide(L)'
;MRFGALFAIFLGILIILSVTHIIPSFAFTIEIFFAIVFIYHGLKVFRRFKSEHMGSLIFGGILVIDLLIGWNIIKGFRGWGFWELIVAMIGSYIVGWGVVTLFKKSFKLGKAPSSTRQILNMSRPKEFDELDIELDANLTKVLLMDNTSNGVDANVSFDRMSFNGDLKYDMDKGKGIVRARCKAKSGVSSVLSKSRMNIEVNSEPVVRVEATLDGADTVLDFSNLNLDRATIKTSLSRLSIIPSQLRDSIVDIDCEVTSLNIRAPKDVALSILHEGELNWSNFNNLMEREKGYVSTNIDKAVTTCQINVKSDMSKISIDWI
;
A
#
# COMPACT_ATOMS: atom_id res chain seq x y z
N MET A 1 -1.94 -14.10 -34.33
CA MET A 1 -1.45 -14.79 -35.55
C MET A 1 -1.44 -16.33 -35.47
N ARG A 2 -1.21 -16.98 -34.31
CA ARG A 2 -1.17 -18.46 -34.24
C ARG A 2 -2.53 -19.18 -34.27
N PHE A 3 -3.62 -18.51 -33.91
CA PHE A 3 -4.95 -19.14 -33.82
C PHE A 3 -5.56 -19.48 -35.19
N GLY A 4 -5.36 -18.63 -36.21
CA GLY A 4 -5.84 -18.90 -37.57
C GLY A 4 -5.17 -20.10 -38.23
N ALA A 5 -3.88 -20.30 -37.98
CA ALA A 5 -3.14 -21.47 -38.46
C ALA A 5 -3.61 -22.76 -37.76
N LEU A 6 -3.80 -22.73 -36.43
CA LEU A 6 -4.38 -23.84 -35.67
C LEU A 6 -5.80 -24.18 -36.14
N PHE A 7 -6.63 -23.17 -36.41
CA PHE A 7 -7.98 -23.36 -36.93
C PHE A 7 -7.98 -23.98 -38.34
N ALA A 8 -7.09 -23.53 -39.23
CA ALA A 8 -6.96 -24.10 -40.57
C ALA A 8 -6.45 -25.56 -40.55
N ILE A 9 -5.50 -25.89 -39.67
CA ILE A 9 -5.04 -27.27 -39.45
C ILE A 9 -6.17 -28.15 -38.92
N PHE A 10 -6.91 -27.67 -37.92
CA PHE A 10 -8.06 -28.38 -37.37
C PHE A 10 -9.14 -28.65 -38.43
N LEU A 11 -9.50 -27.61 -39.21
CA LEU A 11 -10.48 -27.74 -40.28
C LEU A 11 -10.03 -28.71 -41.38
N GLY A 12 -8.75 -28.67 -41.76
CA GLY A 12 -8.16 -29.58 -42.74
C GLY A 12 -8.20 -31.04 -42.29
N ILE A 13 -7.84 -31.32 -41.03
CA ILE A 13 -7.92 -32.68 -40.44
C ILE A 13 -9.38 -33.16 -40.40
N LEU A 14 -10.31 -32.27 -40.06
CA LEU A 14 -11.73 -32.59 -39.94
C LEU A 14 -12.35 -32.94 -41.31
N ILE A 15 -11.97 -32.24 -42.38
CA ILE A 15 -12.37 -32.57 -43.75
C ILE A 15 -11.83 -33.95 -44.15
N ILE A 16 -10.54 -34.23 -43.90
CA ILE A 16 -9.92 -35.53 -44.24
C ILE A 16 -10.63 -36.67 -43.50
N LEU A 17 -10.86 -36.52 -42.19
CA LEU A 17 -11.53 -37.54 -41.37
C LEU A 17 -13.02 -37.72 -41.71
N SER A 18 -13.67 -36.69 -42.24
CA SER A 18 -15.06 -36.80 -42.71
C SER A 18 -15.17 -37.66 -43.98
N VAL A 19 -14.15 -37.67 -44.84
CA VAL A 19 -14.15 -38.49 -46.07
C VAL A 19 -13.85 -39.96 -45.76
N THR A 20 -13.14 -40.25 -44.66
CA THR A 20 -12.79 -41.62 -44.26
C THR A 20 -13.87 -42.34 -43.43
N HIS A 21 -15.05 -41.73 -43.24
CA HIS A 21 -16.17 -42.25 -42.42
C HIS A 21 -15.83 -42.61 -40.96
N ILE A 22 -14.69 -42.13 -40.44
CA ILE A 22 -14.28 -42.33 -39.03
C ILE A 22 -15.17 -41.51 -38.08
N ILE A 23 -15.83 -40.47 -38.60
CA ILE A 23 -16.62 -39.51 -37.85
C ILE A 23 -18.10 -39.61 -38.25
N PRO A 24 -19.06 -39.51 -37.31
CA PRO A 24 -20.49 -39.65 -37.57
C PRO A 24 -21.05 -38.63 -38.58
N SER A 25 -20.62 -37.36 -38.52
CA SER A 25 -20.76 -36.40 -39.62
C SER A 25 -19.88 -35.16 -39.44
N PHE A 26 -19.54 -34.51 -40.56
CA PHE A 26 -18.80 -33.24 -40.57
C PHE A 26 -19.52 -32.15 -39.77
N ALA A 27 -20.84 -32.00 -39.99
CA ALA A 27 -21.68 -31.02 -39.32
C ALA A 27 -21.68 -31.23 -37.79
N PHE A 28 -21.83 -32.48 -37.35
CA PHE A 28 -21.83 -32.84 -35.94
C PHE A 28 -20.51 -32.51 -35.23
N THR A 29 -19.38 -32.73 -35.90
CA THR A 29 -18.06 -32.45 -35.32
C THR A 29 -17.79 -30.95 -35.22
N ILE A 30 -18.24 -30.19 -36.22
CA ILE A 30 -18.19 -28.73 -36.19
C ILE A 30 -19.05 -28.19 -35.05
N GLU A 31 -20.23 -28.75 -34.86
CA GLU A 31 -21.14 -28.35 -33.79
C GLU A 31 -20.55 -28.62 -32.39
N ILE A 32 -19.92 -29.79 -32.17
CA ILE A 32 -19.15 -30.06 -30.94
C ILE A 32 -18.07 -29.02 -30.71
N PHE A 33 -17.28 -28.70 -31.74
CA PHE A 33 -16.22 -27.72 -31.63
C PHE A 33 -16.76 -26.34 -31.22
N PHE A 34 -17.84 -25.88 -31.87
CA PHE A 34 -18.47 -24.62 -31.50
C PHE A 34 -19.07 -24.67 -30.10
N ALA A 35 -19.72 -25.76 -29.69
CA ALA A 35 -20.26 -25.92 -28.34
C ALA A 35 -19.16 -25.73 -27.28
N ILE A 36 -18.01 -26.37 -27.45
CA ILE A 36 -16.86 -26.23 -26.55
C ILE A 36 -16.37 -24.78 -26.51
N VAL A 37 -16.20 -24.13 -27.66
CA VAL A 37 -15.71 -22.75 -27.75
C VAL A 37 -16.68 -21.78 -27.06
N PHE A 38 -17.98 -21.90 -27.33
CA PHE A 38 -19.00 -21.03 -26.75
C PHE A 38 -19.22 -21.28 -25.26
N ILE A 39 -19.12 -22.53 -24.78
CA ILE A 39 -19.13 -22.82 -23.34
C ILE A 39 -17.89 -22.25 -22.66
N TYR A 40 -16.70 -22.43 -23.23
CA TYR A 40 -15.46 -21.88 -22.66
C TYR A 40 -15.52 -20.34 -22.55
N HIS A 41 -16.00 -19.66 -23.59
CA HIS A 41 -16.23 -18.22 -23.54
C HIS A 41 -17.38 -17.83 -22.61
N GLY A 42 -18.39 -18.69 -22.46
CA GLY A 42 -19.55 -18.50 -21.61
C GLY A 42 -19.25 -18.61 -20.12
N LEU A 43 -18.42 -19.58 -19.71
CA LEU A 43 -17.99 -19.76 -18.32
C LEU A 43 -17.26 -18.54 -17.74
N LYS A 44 -16.74 -17.66 -18.59
CA LYS A 44 -16.17 -16.37 -18.17
C LYS A 44 -17.21 -15.44 -17.54
N VAL A 45 -18.52 -15.68 -17.73
CA VAL A 45 -19.58 -14.87 -17.12
C VAL A 45 -19.54 -14.90 -15.60
N PHE A 46 -19.09 -16.01 -15.01
CA PHE A 46 -18.91 -16.16 -13.55
C PHE A 46 -17.73 -15.34 -13.00
N ARG A 47 -16.78 -14.95 -13.85
CA ARG A 47 -15.68 -14.04 -13.48
C ARG A 47 -15.97 -12.59 -13.87
N ARG A 48 -16.66 -12.37 -14.99
CA ARG A 48 -16.97 -11.06 -15.55
C ARG A 48 -18.39 -11.09 -16.12
N PHE A 49 -19.33 -10.50 -15.41
CA PHE A 49 -20.74 -10.47 -15.80
C PHE A 49 -20.97 -9.50 -16.97
N LYS A 50 -20.72 -9.96 -18.20
CA LYS A 50 -20.89 -9.23 -19.46
C LYS A 50 -21.88 -9.93 -20.38
N SER A 51 -22.58 -9.17 -21.21
CA SER A 51 -23.59 -9.66 -22.18
C SER A 51 -23.01 -10.67 -23.17
N GLU A 52 -21.78 -10.42 -23.64
CA GLU A 52 -21.07 -11.31 -24.58
C GLU A 52 -20.86 -12.72 -24.00
N HIS A 53 -20.43 -12.80 -22.73
CA HIS A 53 -20.21 -14.07 -22.05
C HIS A 53 -21.54 -14.75 -21.72
N MET A 54 -22.57 -13.99 -21.34
CA MET A 54 -23.89 -14.55 -21.07
C MET A 54 -24.52 -15.14 -22.34
N GLY A 55 -24.48 -14.42 -23.46
CA GLY A 55 -24.96 -14.92 -24.76
C GLY A 55 -24.21 -16.16 -25.21
N SER A 56 -22.88 -16.14 -25.09
CA SER A 56 -22.02 -17.30 -25.38
C SER A 56 -22.38 -18.52 -24.52
N LEU A 57 -22.71 -18.34 -23.24
CA LEU A 57 -23.10 -19.43 -22.35
C LEU A 57 -24.46 -20.03 -22.74
N ILE A 58 -25.45 -19.17 -23.02
CA ILE A 58 -26.79 -19.59 -23.44
C ILE A 58 -26.70 -20.36 -24.76
N PHE A 59 -25.97 -19.83 -25.75
CA PHE A 59 -25.79 -20.51 -27.03
C PHE A 59 -25.02 -21.82 -26.90
N GLY A 60 -23.95 -21.85 -26.11
CA GLY A 60 -23.22 -23.08 -25.83
C GLY A 60 -24.11 -24.16 -25.21
N GLY A 61 -25.05 -23.78 -24.34
CA GLY A 61 -26.06 -24.69 -23.80
C GLY A 61 -27.04 -25.21 -24.85
N ILE A 62 -27.50 -24.34 -25.76
CA ILE A 62 -28.37 -24.73 -26.89
C ILE A 62 -27.66 -25.75 -27.79
N LEU A 63 -26.39 -25.52 -28.14
CA LEU A 63 -25.62 -26.45 -28.95
C LEU A 63 -25.44 -27.81 -28.27
N VAL A 64 -25.23 -27.85 -26.95
CA VAL A 64 -25.17 -29.14 -26.22
C VAL A 64 -26.50 -29.88 -26.27
N ILE A 65 -27.62 -29.17 -26.14
CA ILE A 65 -28.95 -29.78 -26.23
C ILE A 65 -29.20 -30.31 -27.64
N ASP A 66 -28.84 -29.55 -28.68
CA ASP A 66 -29.00 -29.96 -30.07
C ASP A 66 -28.15 -31.20 -30.41
N LEU A 67 -26.91 -31.26 -29.92
CA LEU A 67 -26.05 -32.45 -30.00
C LEU A 67 -26.69 -33.69 -29.33
N LEU A 68 -27.36 -33.52 -28.19
CA LEU A 68 -28.04 -34.63 -27.49
C LEU A 68 -29.30 -35.10 -28.24
N ILE A 69 -30.01 -34.20 -28.92
CA ILE A 69 -31.13 -34.52 -29.82
C ILE A 69 -30.60 -35.25 -31.07
N GLY A 70 -29.50 -34.76 -31.67
CA GLY A 70 -28.84 -35.38 -32.80
C GLY A 70 -28.29 -36.78 -32.52
N TRP A 71 -27.84 -37.04 -31.29
CA TRP A 71 -27.44 -38.38 -30.82
C TRP A 71 -28.65 -39.29 -30.51
N ASN A 72 -29.88 -38.80 -30.66
CA ASN A 72 -31.10 -39.55 -30.35
C ASN A 72 -31.24 -39.93 -28.86
N ILE A 73 -30.51 -39.22 -27.98
CA ILE A 73 -30.61 -39.35 -26.52
C ILE A 73 -31.94 -38.72 -26.06
N ILE A 74 -32.34 -37.62 -26.68
CA ILE A 74 -33.63 -36.96 -26.48
C ILE A 74 -34.53 -37.34 -27.66
N LYS A 75 -35.51 -38.20 -27.42
CA LYS A 75 -36.43 -38.69 -28.46
C LYS A 75 -37.59 -37.71 -28.68
N GLY A 76 -38.06 -37.60 -29.92
CA GLY A 76 -39.28 -36.84 -30.29
C GLY A 76 -39.03 -35.42 -30.80
N PHE A 77 -37.78 -34.97 -30.85
CA PHE A 77 -37.40 -33.67 -31.41
C PHE A 77 -36.52 -33.86 -32.64
N ARG A 78 -36.69 -32.98 -33.63
CA ARG A 78 -35.80 -32.88 -34.78
C ARG A 78 -34.67 -31.93 -34.41
N GLY A 79 -33.42 -32.35 -34.63
CA GLY A 79 -32.25 -31.49 -34.47
C GLY A 79 -32.32 -30.26 -35.37
N TRP A 80 -31.66 -29.18 -34.97
CA TRP A 80 -31.80 -27.88 -35.59
C TRP A 80 -30.94 -27.77 -36.86
N GLY A 81 -31.51 -27.14 -37.87
CA GLY A 81 -30.79 -26.82 -39.10
C GLY A 81 -29.77 -25.69 -38.87
N PHE A 82 -28.81 -25.57 -39.80
CA PHE A 82 -27.78 -24.51 -39.76
C PHE A 82 -28.36 -23.10 -39.59
N TRP A 83 -29.44 -22.76 -40.32
CA TRP A 83 -30.09 -21.46 -40.22
C TRP A 83 -30.81 -21.25 -38.88
N GLU A 84 -31.39 -22.31 -38.31
CA GLU A 84 -32.03 -22.28 -37.00
C GLU A 84 -30.99 -22.03 -35.90
N LEU A 85 -29.82 -22.65 -36.01
CA LEU A 85 -28.68 -22.41 -35.12
C LEU A 85 -28.14 -20.97 -35.21
N ILE A 86 -28.09 -20.38 -36.41
CA ILE A 86 -27.70 -18.96 -36.57
C ILE A 86 -28.70 -18.03 -35.88
N VAL A 87 -30.00 -18.26 -36.07
CA VAL A 87 -31.05 -17.46 -35.43
C VAL A 87 -30.99 -17.63 -33.92
N ALA A 88 -30.79 -18.85 -33.43
CA ALA A 88 -30.61 -19.13 -32.02
C ALA A 88 -29.37 -18.44 -31.43
N MET A 89 -28.27 -18.37 -32.18
CA MET A 89 -27.10 -17.61 -31.79
C MET A 89 -27.46 -16.15 -31.60
N ILE A 90 -28.07 -15.49 -32.60
CA ILE A 90 -28.45 -14.07 -32.48
C ILE A 90 -29.39 -13.85 -31.29
N GLY A 91 -30.42 -14.70 -31.16
CA GLY A 91 -31.37 -14.65 -30.05
C GLY A 91 -30.70 -14.79 -28.67
N SER A 92 -29.73 -15.70 -28.54
CA SER A 92 -29.00 -15.91 -27.28
C SER A 92 -28.22 -14.68 -26.82
N TYR A 93 -27.64 -13.91 -27.75
CA TYR A 93 -26.92 -12.68 -27.41
C TYR A 93 -27.88 -11.54 -27.04
N ILE A 94 -29.05 -11.47 -27.68
CA ILE A 94 -30.11 -10.52 -27.30
C ILE A 94 -30.64 -10.85 -25.90
N VAL A 95 -30.95 -12.12 -25.62
CA VAL A 95 -31.37 -12.59 -24.29
C VAL A 95 -30.27 -12.34 -23.26
N GLY A 96 -29.02 -12.67 -23.58
CA GLY A 96 -27.87 -12.44 -22.71
C GLY A 96 -27.68 -10.96 -22.38
N TRP A 97 -27.92 -10.05 -23.32
CA TRP A 97 -27.94 -8.61 -23.06
C TRP A 97 -29.10 -8.20 -22.13
N GLY A 98 -30.31 -8.72 -22.35
CA GLY A 98 -31.47 -8.48 -21.49
C GLY A 98 -31.24 -8.95 -20.04
N VAL A 99 -30.75 -10.17 -19.86
CA VAL A 99 -30.41 -10.72 -18.53
C VAL A 99 -29.34 -9.88 -17.87
N VAL A 100 -28.25 -9.56 -18.58
CA VAL A 100 -27.17 -8.77 -17.98
C VAL A 100 -27.65 -7.38 -17.61
N THR A 101 -28.43 -6.69 -18.44
CA THR A 101 -28.91 -5.33 -18.14
C THR A 101 -29.85 -5.29 -16.93
N LEU A 102 -30.76 -6.27 -16.80
CA LEU A 102 -31.66 -6.38 -15.65
C LEU A 102 -30.92 -6.72 -14.36
N PHE A 103 -29.95 -7.63 -14.41
CA PHE A 103 -29.27 -8.16 -13.22
C PHE A 103 -27.91 -7.50 -12.91
N LYS A 104 -27.44 -6.57 -13.75
CA LYS A 104 -26.16 -5.82 -13.54
C LYS A 104 -26.12 -5.09 -12.20
N LYS A 105 -27.27 -4.63 -11.70
CA LYS A 105 -27.36 -3.91 -10.42
C LYS A 105 -27.33 -4.85 -9.21
N SER A 106 -27.87 -6.06 -9.35
CA SER A 106 -27.99 -7.06 -8.28
C SER A 106 -26.72 -7.90 -8.12
N PHE A 107 -26.05 -8.25 -9.22
CA PHE A 107 -24.78 -8.96 -9.21
C PHE A 107 -23.60 -7.98 -9.30
N LYS A 108 -23.35 -7.22 -8.22
CA LYS A 108 -22.08 -6.48 -8.03
C LYS A 108 -20.95 -7.45 -7.63
N LEU A 109 -20.74 -8.53 -8.38
CA LEU A 109 -19.57 -9.39 -8.22
C LEU A 109 -18.43 -8.81 -9.07
N GLY A 110 -17.39 -8.30 -8.41
CA GLY A 110 -16.18 -7.83 -9.07
C GLY A 110 -16.12 -6.33 -9.35
N LYS A 111 -16.48 -5.47 -8.37
CA LYS A 111 -15.84 -4.15 -8.35
C LYS A 111 -14.34 -4.38 -8.09
N ALA A 112 -13.48 -3.85 -8.96
CA ALA A 112 -12.06 -3.64 -8.66
C ALA A 112 -11.97 -2.98 -7.27
N PRO A 113 -11.02 -3.37 -6.39
CA PRO A 113 -10.98 -2.85 -5.04
C PRO A 113 -10.89 -1.33 -5.12
N SER A 114 -11.97 -0.65 -4.70
CA SER A 114 -11.88 0.77 -4.39
C SER A 114 -10.79 0.89 -3.35
N SER A 115 -9.72 1.62 -3.66
CA SER A 115 -8.61 1.83 -2.76
C SER A 115 -9.15 2.11 -1.34
N THR A 116 -8.81 1.25 -0.38
CA THR A 116 -9.15 1.45 1.03
C THR A 116 -8.26 2.50 1.68
N ARG A 117 -7.36 3.10 0.89
CA ARG A 117 -6.46 4.14 1.31
C ARG A 117 -7.23 5.40 1.66
N GLN A 118 -7.07 5.84 2.89
CA GLN A 118 -7.52 7.11 3.41
C GLN A 118 -6.32 8.04 3.53
N ILE A 119 -6.52 9.31 3.24
CA ILE A 119 -5.51 10.35 3.37
C ILE A 119 -6.11 11.47 4.20
N LEU A 120 -5.46 11.80 5.31
CA LEU A 120 -5.76 12.94 6.15
C LEU A 120 -4.72 14.01 5.87
N ASN A 121 -5.17 15.21 5.55
CA ASN A 121 -4.31 16.35 5.27
C ASN A 121 -4.66 17.50 6.20
N MET A 122 -3.65 18.25 6.57
CA MET A 122 -3.77 19.46 7.35
C MET A 122 -2.69 20.42 6.89
N SER A 123 -3.06 21.67 6.69
CA SER A 123 -2.15 22.75 6.35
C SER A 123 -2.55 23.97 7.17
N ARG A 124 -1.58 24.57 7.85
CA ARG A 124 -1.80 25.78 8.65
C ARG A 124 -0.74 26.83 8.30
N PRO A 125 -1.15 28.09 8.12
CA PRO A 125 -0.22 29.19 7.97
C PRO A 125 0.57 29.40 9.27
N LYS A 126 1.65 30.18 9.17
CA LYS A 126 2.53 30.50 10.29
C LYS A 126 1.87 31.57 11.19
N GLU A 127 1.05 31.11 12.11
CA GLU A 127 0.30 31.95 13.08
C GLU A 127 0.79 31.74 14.53
N PHE A 128 1.81 30.92 14.74
CA PHE A 128 2.30 30.50 16.04
C PHE A 128 3.82 30.66 16.15
N ASP A 129 4.29 31.02 17.35
CA ASP A 129 5.72 31.17 17.66
C ASP A 129 6.32 29.87 18.22
N GLU A 130 5.47 29.02 18.79
CA GLU A 130 5.83 27.70 19.32
C GLU A 130 4.94 26.62 18.71
N LEU A 131 5.53 25.45 18.44
CA LEU A 131 4.83 24.31 17.88
C LEU A 131 5.16 23.03 18.67
N ASP A 132 4.13 22.44 19.26
CA ASP A 132 4.21 21.11 19.84
C ASP A 132 3.67 20.07 18.84
N ILE A 133 4.45 19.03 18.60
CA ILE A 133 4.13 17.95 17.67
C ILE A 133 4.06 16.64 18.45
N GLU A 134 2.86 16.07 18.54
CA GLU A 134 2.59 14.77 19.15
C GLU A 134 2.41 13.70 18.04
N LEU A 135 3.33 12.74 17.99
CA LEU A 135 3.34 11.63 17.03
C LEU A 135 3.01 10.32 17.73
N ASP A 136 2.01 9.61 17.24
CA ASP A 136 1.58 8.34 17.81
C ASP A 136 1.39 7.29 16.71
N ALA A 137 2.44 6.52 16.42
CA ALA A 137 2.53 5.67 15.25
C ALA A 137 2.83 4.21 15.61
N ASN A 138 2.16 3.27 14.93
CA ASN A 138 2.46 1.84 15.00
C ASN A 138 2.56 1.27 13.58
N LEU A 139 3.58 0.45 13.31
CA LEU A 139 3.84 -0.18 12.00
C LEU A 139 3.76 0.80 10.83
N THR A 140 4.26 2.03 11.03
CA THR A 140 4.08 3.17 10.11
C THR A 140 5.43 3.80 9.76
N LYS A 141 5.57 4.27 8.52
CA LYS A 141 6.71 5.12 8.12
C LYS A 141 6.46 6.56 8.55
N VAL A 142 7.38 7.15 9.29
CA VAL A 142 7.25 8.50 9.83
C VAL A 142 8.38 9.37 9.29
N LEU A 143 8.04 10.55 8.79
CA LEU A 143 8.98 11.57 8.33
C LEU A 143 8.57 12.91 8.93
N LEU A 144 9.49 13.53 9.66
CA LEU A 144 9.38 14.91 10.12
C LEU A 144 10.57 15.69 9.57
N MET A 145 10.32 16.82 8.90
CA MET A 145 11.38 17.64 8.29
C MET A 145 10.96 19.09 8.07
N ASP A 146 11.91 19.95 7.71
CA ASP A 146 11.65 21.27 7.17
C ASP A 146 11.43 21.20 5.65
N ASN A 147 10.21 21.44 5.16
CA ASN A 147 9.95 21.42 3.71
C ASN A 147 8.75 22.29 3.30
N THR A 148 8.27 23.17 4.18
CA THR A 148 7.09 23.98 3.87
C THR A 148 7.31 25.48 4.09
N SER A 149 6.72 26.26 3.19
CA SER A 149 6.57 27.71 3.33
C SER A 149 5.40 28.10 4.22
N ASN A 150 4.47 27.16 4.48
CA ASN A 150 3.42 27.32 5.48
C ASN A 150 3.99 27.13 6.88
N GLY A 151 3.18 27.34 7.93
CA GLY A 151 3.61 27.07 9.31
C GLY A 151 3.80 25.58 9.57
N VAL A 152 2.83 24.76 9.16
CA VAL A 152 2.90 23.30 9.23
C VAL A 152 2.02 22.64 8.17
N ASP A 153 2.55 21.63 7.50
CA ASP A 153 1.84 20.75 6.59
C ASP A 153 1.98 19.30 7.06
N ALA A 154 0.84 18.63 7.30
CA ALA A 154 0.83 17.25 7.79
C ALA A 154 -0.05 16.36 6.91
N ASN A 155 0.47 15.16 6.63
CA ASN A 155 -0.19 14.12 5.86
C ASN A 155 -0.11 12.79 6.59
N VAL A 156 -1.27 12.16 6.80
CA VAL A 156 -1.36 10.79 7.31
C VAL A 156 -2.13 9.94 6.30
N SER A 157 -1.44 9.02 5.64
CA SER A 157 -1.98 8.15 4.60
C SER A 157 -1.95 6.70 5.05
N PHE A 158 -3.08 6.02 5.11
CA PHE A 158 -3.16 4.64 5.59
C PHE A 158 -4.27 3.81 4.94
N ASP A 159 -4.14 2.49 4.96
CA ASP A 159 -5.22 1.56 4.61
C ASP A 159 -6.23 1.45 5.76
N ARG A 160 -7.46 1.96 5.57
CA ARG A 160 -8.52 1.97 6.61
C ARG A 160 -8.92 0.57 7.09
N MET A 161 -8.63 -0.49 6.33
CA MET A 161 -8.91 -1.86 6.75
C MET A 161 -7.90 -2.35 7.78
N SER A 162 -6.68 -1.82 7.74
CA SER A 162 -5.57 -2.24 8.61
C SER A 162 -5.25 -1.22 9.70
N PHE A 163 -5.60 0.07 9.53
CA PHE A 163 -5.20 1.14 10.43
C PHE A 163 -6.36 2.05 10.80
N ASN A 164 -6.22 2.71 11.94
CA ASN A 164 -6.98 3.89 12.34
C ASN A 164 -6.01 5.07 12.40
N GLY A 165 -6.37 6.17 11.77
CA GLY A 165 -5.59 7.40 11.82
C GLY A 165 -6.41 8.60 12.27
N ASP A 166 -5.75 9.55 12.90
CA ASP A 166 -6.30 10.82 13.34
C ASP A 166 -5.26 11.91 13.09
N LEU A 167 -5.71 13.08 12.64
CA LEU A 167 -4.86 14.23 12.42
C LEU A 167 -5.62 15.48 12.88
N LYS A 168 -5.11 16.10 13.93
CA LYS A 168 -5.74 17.25 14.59
C LYS A 168 -4.75 18.38 14.77
N TYR A 169 -5.29 19.59 14.71
CA TYR A 169 -4.61 20.81 15.06
C TYR A 169 -5.43 21.57 16.08
N ASP A 170 -4.75 22.10 17.07
CA ASP A 170 -5.29 23.04 18.04
C ASP A 170 -4.34 24.23 18.18
N MET A 171 -4.86 25.36 18.63
CA MET A 171 -4.08 26.55 18.93
C MET A 171 -4.51 27.10 20.29
N ASP A 172 -3.58 27.09 21.24
CA ASP A 172 -3.80 27.67 22.57
C ASP A 172 -2.78 28.79 22.80
N LYS A 173 -3.25 30.02 23.02
CA LYS A 173 -2.42 31.19 23.37
C LYS A 173 -1.19 31.41 22.46
N GLY A 174 -1.35 31.25 21.14
CA GLY A 174 -0.25 31.46 20.16
C GLY A 174 0.72 30.27 20.03
N LYS A 175 0.41 29.15 20.70
CA LYS A 175 1.13 27.89 20.58
C LYS A 175 0.31 26.91 19.74
N GLY A 176 0.89 26.45 18.64
CA GLY A 176 0.31 25.43 17.77
C GLY A 176 0.51 24.05 18.38
N ILE A 177 -0.51 23.19 18.30
CA ILE A 177 -0.41 21.79 18.74
C ILE A 177 -0.90 20.90 17.62
N VAL A 178 0.00 20.06 17.09
CA VAL A 178 -0.29 19.08 16.04
C VAL A 178 -0.29 17.70 16.64
N ARG A 179 -1.40 16.98 16.48
CA ARG A 179 -1.54 15.58 16.93
C ARG A 179 -1.75 14.68 15.72
N ALA A 180 -0.78 13.84 15.43
CA ALA A 180 -0.83 12.89 14.33
C ALA A 180 -0.75 11.45 14.86
N ARG A 181 -1.82 10.67 14.64
CA ARG A 181 -1.92 9.28 15.07
C ARG A 181 -2.14 8.35 13.89
N CYS A 182 -1.45 7.22 13.88
CA CYS A 182 -1.69 6.11 12.96
C CYS A 182 -1.41 4.78 13.67
N LYS A 183 -2.47 4.08 14.09
CA LYS A 183 -2.38 2.82 14.85
C LYS A 183 -2.91 1.65 14.05
N ALA A 184 -2.17 0.54 14.05
CA ALA A 184 -2.63 -0.70 13.45
C ALA A 184 -3.82 -1.26 14.24
N LYS A 185 -4.75 -1.87 13.52
CA LYS A 185 -5.84 -2.65 14.10
C LYS A 185 -5.31 -4.00 14.58
N SER A 186 -6.04 -4.63 15.51
CA SER A 186 -5.71 -5.95 16.02
C SER A 186 -5.55 -6.97 14.87
N GLY A 187 -4.52 -7.81 14.96
CA GLY A 187 -4.23 -8.87 13.98
C GLY A 187 -3.47 -8.42 12.73
N VAL A 188 -3.08 -7.15 12.62
CA VAL A 188 -2.22 -6.69 11.51
C VAL A 188 -0.76 -6.98 11.83
N SER A 189 -0.17 -7.91 11.09
CA SER A 189 1.26 -8.20 11.16
C SER A 189 1.99 -7.60 9.94
N SER A 190 3.04 -6.80 10.21
CA SER A 190 4.10 -6.43 9.26
C SER A 190 3.64 -5.80 7.93
N VAL A 191 3.16 -4.55 7.95
CA VAL A 191 2.99 -3.80 6.70
C VAL A 191 3.30 -2.31 6.81
N LEU A 192 4.58 -1.97 6.95
CA LEU A 192 5.08 -0.58 6.86
C LEU A 192 4.70 0.12 5.54
N SER A 193 4.39 -0.63 4.46
CA SER A 193 4.00 -0.06 3.16
C SER A 193 2.55 0.43 3.11
N LYS A 194 1.73 0.10 4.11
CA LYS A 194 0.30 0.44 4.15
C LYS A 194 -0.01 1.72 4.94
N SER A 195 0.97 2.31 5.61
CA SER A 195 0.81 3.55 6.36
C SER A 195 2.04 4.45 6.26
N ARG A 196 1.78 5.75 6.14
CA ARG A 196 2.79 6.80 6.09
C ARG A 196 2.29 8.04 6.79
N MET A 197 3.17 8.67 7.55
CA MET A 197 2.99 9.95 8.22
C MET A 197 4.12 10.86 7.79
N ASN A 198 3.79 11.98 7.15
CA ASN A 198 4.75 13.02 6.78
C ASN A 198 4.32 14.33 7.43
N ILE A 199 5.23 15.00 8.11
CA ILE A 199 5.00 16.30 8.73
C ILE A 199 6.13 17.22 8.30
N GLU A 200 5.76 18.30 7.67
CA GLU A 200 6.65 19.34 7.19
C GLU A 200 6.39 20.59 8.02
N VAL A 201 7.44 21.17 8.58
CA VAL A 201 7.35 22.26 9.54
C VAL A 201 8.18 23.44 9.05
N ASN A 202 7.71 24.66 9.30
CA ASN A 202 8.52 25.85 9.08
C ASN A 202 9.73 25.88 10.04
N SER A 203 10.85 26.46 9.61
CA SER A 203 12.07 26.54 10.43
C SER A 203 12.02 27.57 11.55
N GLU A 204 11.14 28.58 11.45
CA GLU A 204 11.10 29.71 12.39
C GLU A 204 10.53 29.39 13.80
N PRO A 205 9.35 28.73 13.96
CA PRO A 205 8.78 28.50 15.29
C PRO A 205 9.65 27.57 16.13
N VAL A 206 9.63 27.75 17.45
CA VAL A 206 10.30 26.83 18.39
C VAL A 206 9.53 25.52 18.43
N VAL A 207 10.20 24.41 18.11
CA VAL A 207 9.56 23.09 17.96
C VAL A 207 9.85 22.22 19.18
N ARG A 208 8.79 21.57 19.71
CA ARG A 208 8.90 20.46 20.65
C ARG A 208 8.20 19.23 20.09
N VAL A 209 8.85 18.07 20.21
CA VAL A 209 8.33 16.82 19.65
C VAL A 209 8.14 15.79 20.76
N GLU A 210 6.96 15.19 20.82
CA GLU A 210 6.70 13.99 21.60
C GLU A 210 6.30 12.86 20.64
N ALA A 211 7.04 11.76 20.64
CA ALA A 211 6.81 10.66 19.70
C ALA A 211 6.70 9.33 20.43
N THR A 212 5.63 8.58 20.16
CA THR A 212 5.45 7.18 20.56
C THR A 212 5.40 6.30 19.31
N LEU A 213 6.42 5.48 19.11
CA LEU A 213 6.73 4.80 17.85
C LEU A 213 6.90 3.28 18.08
N ASP A 214 6.03 2.46 17.53
CA ASP A 214 6.12 1.00 17.72
C ASP A 214 6.16 0.26 16.39
N GLY A 215 7.22 -0.51 16.14
CA GLY A 215 7.46 -1.17 14.86
C GLY A 215 7.56 -0.19 13.69
N ALA A 216 7.99 1.05 13.94
CA ALA A 216 8.01 2.15 12.98
C ALA A 216 9.36 2.29 12.27
N ASP A 217 9.34 2.92 11.11
CA ASP A 217 10.53 3.33 10.36
C ASP A 217 10.52 4.86 10.26
N THR A 218 11.32 5.50 11.11
CA THR A 218 11.16 6.93 11.43
C THR A 218 12.41 7.71 11.09
N VAL A 219 12.23 8.83 10.41
CA VAL A 219 13.25 9.85 10.18
C VAL A 219 12.75 11.16 10.77
N LEU A 220 13.48 11.66 11.77
CA LEU A 220 13.27 12.99 12.36
C LEU A 220 14.43 13.88 11.94
N ASP A 221 14.20 14.69 10.92
CA ASP A 221 15.16 15.66 10.42
C ASP A 221 14.92 17.01 11.09
N PHE A 222 15.79 17.35 12.04
CA PHE A 222 15.74 18.63 12.74
C PHE A 222 16.79 19.61 12.23
N SER A 223 17.53 19.27 11.18
CA SER A 223 18.72 20.01 10.72
C SER A 223 18.47 21.51 10.58
N ASN A 224 17.33 21.91 10.02
CA ASN A 224 16.92 23.30 9.88
C ASN A 224 15.64 23.64 10.67
N LEU A 225 15.34 22.90 11.74
CA LEU A 225 14.24 23.22 12.64
C LEU A 225 14.79 23.84 13.93
N ASN A 226 14.10 24.85 14.46
CA ASN A 226 14.41 25.47 15.75
C ASN A 226 13.95 24.55 16.91
N LEU A 227 14.54 23.37 17.00
CA LEU A 227 14.20 22.33 17.97
C LEU A 227 14.66 22.74 19.38
N ASP A 228 13.74 22.72 20.33
CA ASP A 228 14.05 22.87 21.75
C ASP A 228 14.22 21.49 22.41
N ARG A 229 13.23 20.62 22.25
CA ARG A 229 13.24 19.27 22.83
C ARG A 229 12.51 18.26 21.98
N ALA A 230 13.04 17.04 21.90
CA ALA A 230 12.33 15.87 21.42
C ALA A 230 12.33 14.75 22.48
N THR A 231 11.17 14.17 22.76
CA THR A 231 11.02 12.99 23.63
C THR A 231 10.44 11.85 22.80
N ILE A 232 11.17 10.75 22.69
CA ILE A 232 10.88 9.66 21.77
C ILE A 232 10.82 8.35 22.54
N LYS A 233 9.65 7.73 22.58
CA LYS A 233 9.43 6.37 23.11
C LYS A 233 9.30 5.40 21.95
N THR A 234 10.14 4.38 21.90
CA THR A 234 10.21 3.51 20.73
C THR A 234 10.48 2.03 21.02
N SER A 235 9.72 1.15 20.39
CA SER A 235 9.88 -0.31 20.45
C SER A 235 9.99 -0.91 19.05
N LEU A 236 10.86 -1.90 18.87
CA LEU A 236 11.04 -2.69 17.63
C LEU A 236 11.16 -1.84 16.35
N SER A 237 11.83 -0.69 16.42
CA SER A 237 11.80 0.32 15.36
C SER A 237 13.18 0.62 14.76
N ARG A 238 13.16 1.31 13.62
CA ARG A 238 14.33 2.04 13.11
C ARG A 238 14.08 3.52 13.30
N LEU A 239 15.03 4.19 13.94
CA LEU A 239 14.96 5.62 14.24
C LEU A 239 16.21 6.30 13.69
N SER A 240 16.01 7.24 12.77
CA SER A 240 17.07 8.13 12.31
C SER A 240 16.80 9.55 12.78
N ILE A 241 17.82 10.17 13.37
CA ILE A 241 17.72 11.53 13.92
C ILE A 241 18.83 12.36 13.30
N ILE A 242 18.46 13.53 12.78
CA ILE A 242 19.40 14.57 12.34
C ILE A 242 19.25 15.75 13.31
N PRO A 243 20.25 16.06 14.16
CA PRO A 243 20.23 17.16 15.11
C PRO A 243 20.04 18.54 14.49
N SER A 244 19.54 19.50 15.27
CA SER A 244 19.37 20.89 14.84
C SER A 244 20.68 21.67 14.75
N GLN A 245 20.80 22.46 13.68
CA GLN A 245 21.88 23.43 13.48
C GLN A 245 21.50 24.85 13.93
N LEU A 246 20.23 25.07 14.30
CA LEU A 246 19.70 26.41 14.56
C LEU A 246 19.68 26.76 16.06
N ARG A 247 19.56 25.75 16.92
CA ARG A 247 19.41 25.93 18.37
C ARG A 247 19.98 24.75 19.15
N ASP A 248 20.44 25.03 20.35
CA ASP A 248 20.80 23.99 21.32
C ASP A 248 19.58 23.15 21.71
N SER A 249 19.71 21.83 21.60
CA SER A 249 18.55 20.93 21.72
C SER A 249 18.82 19.72 22.60
N ILE A 250 17.73 19.18 23.17
CA ILE A 250 17.75 17.96 23.97
C ILE A 250 16.85 16.91 23.32
N VAL A 251 17.39 15.71 23.10
CA VAL A 251 16.68 14.56 22.54
C VAL A 251 16.72 13.41 23.53
N ASP A 252 15.58 13.14 24.17
CA ASP A 252 15.38 12.05 25.11
C ASP A 252 14.79 10.84 24.36
N ILE A 253 15.48 9.70 24.40
CA ILE A 253 15.09 8.46 23.70
C ILE A 253 14.97 7.34 24.71
N ASP A 254 13.75 6.81 24.86
CA ASP A 254 13.44 5.64 25.66
C ASP A 254 13.12 4.49 24.71
N CYS A 255 13.96 3.46 24.68
CA CYS A 255 13.84 2.39 23.70
C CYS A 255 14.09 0.98 24.24
N GLU A 256 13.26 0.02 23.84
CA GLU A 256 13.46 -1.39 24.23
C GLU A 256 14.44 -2.08 23.26
N VAL A 257 14.00 -2.27 22.01
CA VAL A 257 14.79 -2.85 20.91
C VAL A 257 14.72 -1.94 19.71
N THR A 258 15.75 -1.13 19.46
CA THR A 258 15.73 -0.13 18.37
C THR A 258 17.11 -0.03 17.69
N SER A 259 17.10 0.14 16.37
CA SER A 259 18.28 0.59 15.63
C SER A 259 18.24 2.10 15.53
N LEU A 260 19.12 2.78 16.28
CA LEU A 260 19.24 4.23 16.32
C LEU A 260 20.38 4.68 15.41
N ASN A 261 20.08 5.48 14.39
CA ASN A 261 21.08 6.12 13.54
C ASN A 261 21.06 7.64 13.70
N ILE A 262 22.11 8.19 14.30
CA ILE A 262 22.27 9.64 14.47
C ILE A 262 23.14 10.15 13.32
N ARG A 263 22.56 11.01 12.48
CA ARG A 263 23.26 11.64 11.35
C ARG A 263 23.59 13.08 11.71
N ALA A 264 24.79 13.31 12.21
CA ALA A 264 25.17 14.57 12.86
C ALA A 264 25.86 15.53 11.87
N PRO A 265 25.35 16.76 11.68
CA PRO A 265 26.09 17.78 10.94
C PRO A 265 27.43 18.11 11.61
N LYS A 266 28.48 18.33 10.82
CA LYS A 266 29.83 18.62 11.35
C LYS A 266 29.94 19.86 12.23
N ASP A 267 29.02 20.82 12.08
CA ASP A 267 29.01 22.06 12.84
C ASP A 267 28.18 21.98 14.14
N VAL A 268 27.56 20.83 14.40
CA VAL A 268 26.82 20.52 15.63
C VAL A 268 27.67 19.63 16.52
N ALA A 269 27.77 19.98 17.79
CA ALA A 269 28.40 19.12 18.77
C ALA A 269 27.39 18.20 19.45
N LEU A 270 27.79 16.97 19.72
CA LEU A 270 26.96 15.96 20.36
C LEU A 270 27.44 15.68 21.78
N SER A 271 26.50 15.61 22.71
CA SER A 271 26.71 14.98 24.02
C SER A 271 25.74 13.83 24.15
N ILE A 272 26.26 12.61 24.23
CA ILE A 272 25.45 11.39 24.31
C ILE A 272 25.59 10.82 25.71
N LEU A 273 24.48 10.84 26.45
CA LEU A 273 24.36 10.16 27.73
C LEU A 273 23.57 8.88 27.51
N HIS A 274 24.00 7.79 28.11
CA HIS A 274 23.28 6.52 27.98
C HIS A 274 23.13 5.76 29.28
N GLU A 275 22.04 5.00 29.36
CA GLU A 275 21.71 4.10 30.47
C GLU A 275 21.23 2.76 29.89
N GLY A 276 21.91 1.65 30.25
CA GLY A 276 21.58 0.28 29.84
C GLY A 276 22.60 -0.37 28.88
N GLU A 277 22.25 -1.53 28.30
CA GLU A 277 23.15 -2.30 27.43
C GLU A 277 23.14 -1.72 26.00
N LEU A 278 24.30 -1.19 25.58
CA LEU A 278 24.48 -0.62 24.25
C LEU A 278 25.44 -1.42 23.41
N ASN A 279 25.03 -1.73 22.17
CA ASN A 279 25.90 -2.31 21.17
C ASN A 279 26.26 -1.25 20.13
N TRP A 280 27.41 -0.62 20.33
CA TRP A 280 27.90 0.45 19.49
C TRP A 280 28.52 -0.09 18.20
N SER A 281 28.27 0.61 17.09
CA SER A 281 28.84 0.26 15.78
C SER A 281 29.95 1.19 15.32
N ASN A 282 30.00 2.44 15.79
CA ASN A 282 30.98 3.44 15.37
C ASN A 282 31.16 4.54 16.44
N PHE A 283 32.41 4.86 16.79
CA PHE A 283 32.79 5.90 17.75
C PHE A 283 33.58 7.05 17.12
N ASN A 284 33.64 7.13 15.78
CA ASN A 284 34.44 8.15 15.11
C ASN A 284 34.05 9.56 15.58
N ASN A 285 35.06 10.37 15.91
CA ASN A 285 34.92 11.74 16.42
C ASN A 285 34.17 11.89 17.75
N LEU A 286 34.14 10.84 18.57
CA LEU A 286 33.63 10.92 19.94
C LEU A 286 34.75 10.64 20.95
N MET A 287 34.72 11.37 22.05
CA MET A 287 35.59 11.22 23.20
C MET A 287 34.76 10.73 24.38
N GLU A 288 35.21 9.69 25.04
CA GLU A 288 34.57 9.16 26.25
C GLU A 288 34.74 10.13 27.43
N ARG A 289 33.69 10.25 28.24
CA ARG A 289 33.62 11.03 29.49
C ARG A 289 32.89 10.18 30.54
N GLU A 290 32.98 10.56 31.81
CA GLU A 290 32.49 9.75 32.94
C GLU A 290 31.05 9.20 32.82
N LYS A 291 30.16 9.88 32.09
CA LYS A 291 28.74 9.51 31.95
C LYS A 291 28.29 9.28 30.50
N GLY A 292 29.22 9.21 29.54
CA GLY A 292 28.88 9.03 28.13
C GLY A 292 29.94 9.53 27.16
N TYR A 293 29.51 10.06 26.02
CA TYR A 293 30.39 10.45 24.92
C TYR A 293 30.14 11.89 24.50
N VAL A 294 31.20 12.59 24.12
CA VAL A 294 31.13 13.97 23.63
C VAL A 294 31.89 14.08 22.33
N SER A 295 31.38 14.83 21.37
CA SER A 295 32.05 15.02 20.09
C SER A 295 33.34 15.83 20.19
N THR A 296 34.30 15.56 19.31
CA THR A 296 35.60 16.25 19.28
C THR A 296 35.50 17.72 18.87
N ASN A 297 34.40 18.13 18.25
CA ASN A 297 34.13 19.51 17.83
C ASN A 297 33.40 20.35 18.90
N ILE A 298 33.20 19.84 20.13
CA ILE A 298 32.42 20.53 21.19
C ILE A 298 32.85 21.98 21.44
N ASP A 299 34.16 22.29 21.35
CA ASP A 299 34.68 23.64 21.60
C ASP A 299 34.53 24.59 20.39
N LYS A 300 34.16 24.06 19.22
CA LYS A 300 34.10 24.81 17.94
C LYS A 300 32.72 24.83 17.31
N ALA A 301 31.80 23.98 17.77
CA ALA A 301 30.48 23.85 17.20
C ALA A 301 29.64 25.11 17.44
N VAL A 302 28.74 25.38 16.50
CA VAL A 302 27.82 26.52 16.56
C VAL A 302 26.66 26.23 17.52
N THR A 303 26.20 24.98 17.51
CA THR A 303 25.13 24.49 18.38
C THR A 303 25.50 23.14 18.98
N THR A 304 24.80 22.80 20.06
CA THR A 304 24.97 21.56 20.80
C THR A 304 23.66 20.76 20.81
N CYS A 305 23.76 19.45 20.69
CA CYS A 305 22.64 18.53 20.84
C CYS A 305 22.98 17.48 21.90
N GLN A 306 22.24 17.50 23.00
CA GLN A 306 22.32 16.46 24.00
C GLN A 306 21.35 15.33 23.65
N ILE A 307 21.83 14.10 23.55
CA ILE A 307 21.03 12.91 23.27
C ILE A 307 21.11 11.98 24.47
N ASN A 308 19.99 11.81 25.16
CA ASN A 308 19.87 10.91 26.30
C ASN A 308 19.21 9.62 25.82
N VAL A 309 19.92 8.49 25.90
CA VAL A 309 19.41 7.19 25.45
C VAL A 309 19.26 6.25 26.64
N LYS A 310 18.01 5.93 26.97
CA LYS A 310 17.68 4.84 27.89
C LYS A 310 17.31 3.63 27.05
N SER A 311 18.03 2.53 27.23
CA SER A 311 17.89 1.36 26.36
C SER A 311 18.07 0.03 27.08
N ASP A 312 17.21 -0.94 26.77
CA ASP A 312 17.44 -2.33 27.16
C ASP A 312 18.41 -3.02 26.19
N MET A 313 18.15 -2.97 24.88
CA MET A 313 19.06 -3.47 23.83
C MET A 313 18.95 -2.62 22.55
N SER A 314 19.90 -1.72 22.31
CA SER A 314 19.92 -0.93 21.08
C SER A 314 21.25 -0.97 20.36
N LYS A 315 21.17 -0.88 19.02
CA LYS A 315 22.32 -0.64 18.17
C LYS A 315 22.35 0.85 17.84
N ILE A 316 23.41 1.52 18.28
CA ILE A 316 23.63 2.93 17.96
C ILE A 316 24.69 3.03 16.85
N SER A 317 24.37 3.78 15.80
CA SER A 317 25.30 4.22 14.76
C SER A 317 25.31 5.73 14.67
N ILE A 318 26.50 6.29 14.41
CA ILE A 318 26.70 7.71 14.25
C ILE A 318 27.42 7.95 12.93
N ASP A 319 26.79 8.75 12.08
CA ASP A 319 27.29 9.15 10.77
C ASP A 319 27.43 10.67 10.74
N TRP A 320 28.63 11.17 10.47
CA TRP A 320 28.88 12.61 10.34
C TRP A 320 28.59 13.06 8.91
N ILE A 321 27.73 14.07 8.75
CA ILE A 321 27.35 14.66 7.44
C ILE A 321 27.92 16.08 7.29
#